data_AF-G2DYZ2-F1
#
_entry.id   AF-G2DYZ2-F1
#
_cell.length_a   1.000
_cell.length_b   1.000
_cell.length_c   1.000
_cell.angle_alpha   90.00
_cell.angle_beta   90.00
_cell.angle_gamma   90.00
#
_symmetry.space_group_name_H-M   'P 1'
#
loop_
_entity.id
_entity.type
_entity.pdbx_description
1 polymer ?
#
loop_
_entity_poly.entity_id
_entity_poly.type
_entity_poly.pdbx_seq_one_letter_code
_entity_poly.pdbx_strand_id
1 'polypeptide(L)'
;MKFGALCYLECKLKTILPGLLASYFLMYGGVSLAVEDTCEPEPTDQTLRYGDYVICTTYPALESDYYRVYLQEGDKFRIEATQLTGSFSIFLKVIAPDGTEVLDWLERDTTAVFESSASTTGLYTAIVTNNYNRGNQYSFSLSCLGGPCLTDVIDPPEISTGGGITIGKGFVDLDITNGLHPDTSYCKDDHHYGRLVVDEVNSILYICTQAGWDIH
;
A
#
# COMPACT_ATOMS: atom_id res chain seq x y z
N MET A 1 24.66 28.56 -51.84
CA MET A 1 24.76 27.40 -50.92
C MET A 1 23.34 26.92 -50.61
N LYS A 2 23.12 25.61 -50.64
CA LYS A 2 21.84 24.94 -50.94
C LYS A 2 20.75 25.11 -49.87
N PHE A 3 19.53 25.43 -50.34
CA PHE A 3 18.24 25.07 -49.74
C PHE A 3 17.90 23.61 -50.09
N GLY A 4 17.21 22.89 -49.19
CA GLY A 4 16.54 21.59 -49.45
C GLY A 4 15.83 21.13 -48.17
N ALA A 5 14.49 21.28 -48.06
CA ALA A 5 13.42 20.39 -48.56
C ALA A 5 13.14 19.23 -47.57
N LEU A 6 12.08 19.32 -46.75
CA LEU A 6 10.69 18.88 -47.03
C LEU A 6 10.55 17.35 -47.23
N CYS A 7 9.98 16.70 -46.22
CA CYS A 7 8.80 15.82 -46.29
C CYS A 7 8.58 15.05 -47.62
N TYR A 8 8.96 13.77 -47.67
CA TYR A 8 8.60 12.75 -48.68
C TYR A 8 9.26 11.45 -48.18
N LEU A 9 8.65 10.31 -47.87
CA LEU A 9 7.43 9.62 -48.29
C LEU A 9 6.90 8.75 -47.14
N GLU A 10 5.63 8.91 -46.79
CA GLU A 10 4.79 7.72 -46.60
C GLU A 10 4.60 7.01 -47.95
N CYS A 11 4.17 5.74 -47.88
CA CYS A 11 3.50 5.01 -48.94
C CYS A 11 4.42 4.26 -49.92
N LYS A 12 4.78 3.03 -49.55
CA LYS A 12 4.45 1.77 -50.26
C LYS A 12 5.35 0.63 -49.79
N LEU A 13 4.83 -0.27 -48.98
CA LEU A 13 4.96 -1.71 -49.26
C LEU A 13 3.88 -2.49 -48.50
N LYS A 14 2.68 -2.49 -49.07
CA LYS A 14 1.68 -3.51 -48.79
C LYS A 14 2.09 -4.75 -49.59
N THR A 15 1.93 -5.91 -48.98
CA THR A 15 2.04 -7.27 -49.53
C THR A 15 3.43 -7.91 -49.41
N ILE A 16 3.60 -8.81 -48.43
CA ILE A 16 3.71 -10.27 -48.65
C ILE A 16 3.87 -10.97 -47.27
N LEU A 17 3.10 -12.06 -47.08
CA LEU A 17 3.15 -13.11 -46.05
C LEU A 17 2.50 -12.84 -44.65
N PRO A 18 1.29 -13.37 -44.40
CA PRO A 18 0.75 -13.54 -43.05
C PRO A 18 1.29 -14.85 -42.46
N GLY A 19 2.06 -14.78 -41.37
CA GLY A 19 2.53 -15.99 -40.70
C GLY A 19 3.75 -15.76 -39.85
N LEU A 20 3.58 -15.02 -38.73
CA LEU A 20 4.41 -15.07 -37.52
C LEU A 20 3.82 -14.07 -36.51
N LEU A 21 2.56 -14.30 -36.14
CA LEU A 21 2.02 -13.80 -34.88
C LEU A 21 2.29 -14.88 -33.83
N ALA A 22 2.61 -14.43 -32.61
CA ALA A 22 2.81 -15.22 -31.40
C ALA A 22 4.18 -15.88 -31.21
N SER A 23 5.23 -15.07 -31.01
CA SER A 23 6.36 -15.46 -30.15
C SER A 23 7.28 -14.25 -29.90
N TYR A 24 6.85 -13.30 -29.08
CA TYR A 24 7.73 -12.37 -28.35
C TYR A 24 6.92 -11.63 -27.29
N PHE A 25 6.21 -12.38 -26.45
CA PHE A 25 5.45 -11.83 -25.32
C PHE A 25 5.75 -12.61 -24.04
N LEU A 26 7.02 -12.93 -23.82
CA LEU A 26 7.52 -13.43 -22.55
C LEU A 26 8.96 -12.93 -22.46
N MET A 27 9.24 -11.90 -21.65
CA MET A 27 10.57 -11.60 -21.05
C MET A 27 10.70 -10.20 -20.41
N TYR A 28 9.62 -9.40 -20.33
CA TYR A 28 9.61 -8.28 -19.39
C TYR A 28 8.64 -8.60 -18.27
N GLY A 29 9.18 -9.16 -17.19
CA GLY A 29 8.51 -9.18 -15.90
C GLY A 29 8.02 -7.76 -15.61
N GLY A 30 6.73 -7.64 -15.33
CA GLY A 30 6.16 -6.37 -14.89
C GLY A 30 6.92 -5.93 -13.65
N VAL A 31 7.75 -4.89 -13.81
CA VAL A 31 8.21 -4.13 -12.65
C VAL A 31 6.95 -3.46 -12.13
N SER A 32 6.39 -3.99 -11.04
CA SER A 32 5.40 -3.28 -10.26
C SER A 32 6.11 -2.06 -9.69
N LEU A 33 5.99 -0.92 -10.37
CA LEU A 33 6.39 0.35 -9.79
C LEU A 33 5.49 0.54 -8.58
N ALA A 34 6.07 0.53 -7.38
CA ALA A 34 5.39 1.08 -6.22
C ALA A 34 5.00 2.51 -6.62
N VAL A 35 3.71 2.78 -6.71
CA VAL A 35 3.22 4.13 -6.94
C VAL A 35 3.57 4.89 -5.67
N GLU A 36 4.60 5.72 -5.75
CA GLU A 36 4.89 6.74 -4.75
C GLU A 36 3.65 7.64 -4.71
N ASP A 37 2.88 7.56 -3.62
CA ASP A 37 1.61 8.28 -3.52
C ASP A 37 1.92 9.76 -3.25
N THR A 38 1.66 10.56 -4.26
CA THR A 38 1.80 12.02 -4.18
C THR A 38 0.61 12.59 -3.46
N CYS A 39 0.83 13.57 -2.59
CA CYS A 39 -0.24 14.14 -1.77
C CYS A 39 -1.39 14.75 -2.58
N GLU A 40 -2.57 14.79 -1.97
CA GLU A 40 -3.72 15.53 -2.50
C GLU A 40 -3.34 17.00 -2.80
N PRO A 41 -3.98 17.64 -3.79
CA PRO A 41 -3.66 19.01 -4.17
C PRO A 41 -3.81 20.01 -3.03
N GLU A 42 -2.94 21.01 -3.03
CA GLU A 42 -2.79 21.97 -1.94
C GLU A 42 -4.01 22.92 -1.77
N PRO A 43 -4.37 23.30 -0.53
CA PRO A 43 -3.76 22.86 0.72
C PRO A 43 -4.11 21.39 1.01
N THR A 44 -3.11 20.59 1.34
CA THR A 44 -3.29 19.16 1.58
C THR A 44 -4.25 18.94 2.75
N ASP A 45 -5.38 18.28 2.51
CA ASP A 45 -6.23 17.66 3.54
C ASP A 45 -6.58 16.24 3.09
N GLN A 46 -5.84 15.26 3.61
CA GLN A 46 -5.95 13.88 3.15
C GLN A 46 -6.04 12.89 4.29
N THR A 47 -6.67 11.75 4.02
CA THR A 47 -6.82 10.67 5.01
C THR A 47 -5.73 9.63 4.81
N LEU A 48 -5.05 9.26 5.89
CA LEU A 48 -4.04 8.20 5.89
C LEU A 48 -4.45 7.02 6.76
N ARG A 49 -3.90 5.86 6.40
CA ARG A 49 -3.99 4.58 7.09
C ARG A 49 -2.60 4.15 7.56
N TYR A 50 -2.57 3.18 8.45
CA TYR A 50 -1.30 2.58 8.86
C TYR A 50 -0.59 1.94 7.67
N GLY A 51 0.71 2.24 7.55
CA GLY A 51 1.56 1.80 6.44
C GLY A 51 1.67 2.83 5.32
N ASP A 52 0.82 3.86 5.31
CA ASP A 52 0.88 4.90 4.28
C ASP A 52 2.15 5.74 4.43
N TYR A 53 2.72 6.07 3.28
CA TYR A 53 3.87 6.95 3.10
C TYR A 53 3.59 7.85 1.91
N VAL A 54 3.55 9.15 2.14
CA VAL A 54 3.22 10.15 1.11
C VAL A 54 4.32 11.18 1.01
N ILE A 55 4.50 11.72 -0.20
CA ILE A 55 5.45 12.80 -0.46
C ILE A 55 4.68 14.05 -0.88
N CYS A 56 4.79 15.11 -0.08
CA CYS A 56 4.08 16.37 -0.26
C CYS A 56 5.04 17.52 -0.55
N THR A 57 4.47 18.64 -0.93
CA THR A 57 5.16 19.93 -1.01
C THR A 57 4.71 20.84 0.11
N THR A 58 5.47 21.90 0.36
CA THR A 58 5.06 23.01 1.22
C THR A 58 4.74 24.26 0.38
N TYR A 59 4.08 24.07 -0.77
CA TYR A 59 3.80 25.12 -1.73
C TYR A 59 2.30 25.29 -2.04
N PRO A 60 1.70 26.48 -1.82
CA PRO A 60 2.32 27.77 -1.54
C PRO A 60 3.03 27.90 -0.19
N ALA A 61 4.04 28.76 -0.16
CA ALA A 61 4.84 29.08 1.02
C ALA A 61 3.98 29.36 2.26
N LEU A 62 4.43 28.86 3.42
CA LEU A 62 3.78 29.03 4.73
C LEU A 62 2.36 28.45 4.83
N GLU A 63 2.05 27.41 4.06
CA GLU A 63 0.84 26.63 4.26
C GLU A 63 0.97 25.58 5.35
N SER A 64 -0.17 24.98 5.70
CA SER A 64 -0.25 23.85 6.61
C SER A 64 -0.96 22.71 5.92
N ASP A 65 -0.38 21.53 6.03
CA ASP A 65 -0.92 20.30 5.50
C ASP A 65 -1.58 19.52 6.63
N TYR A 66 -2.77 18.99 6.34
CA TYR A 66 -3.63 18.30 7.27
C TYR A 66 -3.73 16.83 6.89
N TYR A 67 -3.42 15.97 7.86
CA TYR A 67 -3.54 14.52 7.71
C TYR A 67 -4.54 13.99 8.72
N ARG A 68 -5.60 13.38 8.18
CA ARG A 68 -6.67 12.76 8.96
C ARG A 68 -6.32 11.30 9.16
N VAL A 69 -6.15 10.87 10.41
CA VAL A 69 -5.77 9.49 10.73
C VAL A 69 -6.78 8.91 11.68
N TYR A 70 -7.43 7.82 11.28
CA TYR A 70 -8.37 7.12 12.15
C TYR A 70 -7.60 6.16 13.05
N LEU A 71 -7.63 6.40 14.35
CA LEU A 71 -6.96 5.58 15.35
C LEU A 71 -8.00 4.97 16.30
N GLN A 72 -7.76 3.74 16.74
CA GLN A 72 -8.53 3.08 17.79
C GLN A 72 -7.88 3.32 19.15
N GLU A 73 -8.70 3.44 20.20
CA GLU A 73 -8.21 3.57 21.57
C GLU A 73 -7.30 2.38 21.92
N GLY A 74 -6.09 2.68 22.41
CA GLY A 74 -5.06 1.68 22.70
C GLY A 74 -4.06 1.46 21.56
N ASP A 75 -4.28 2.02 20.37
CA ASP A 75 -3.31 1.97 19.28
C ASP A 75 -2.01 2.66 19.70
N LYS A 76 -0.88 1.98 19.56
CA LYS A 76 0.43 2.58 19.65
C LYS A 76 0.84 2.96 18.24
N PHE A 77 1.06 4.23 17.99
CA PHE A 77 1.32 4.75 16.66
C PHE A 77 2.58 5.60 16.62
N ARG A 78 3.16 5.71 15.42
CA ARG A 78 4.24 6.62 15.06
C ARG A 78 3.81 7.48 13.88
N ILE A 79 3.90 8.78 14.05
CA ILE A 79 3.82 9.77 12.97
C ILE A 79 5.24 10.27 12.72
N GLU A 80 5.62 10.32 11.45
CA GLU A 80 6.93 10.84 11.05
C GLU A 80 6.78 11.76 9.85
N ALA A 81 7.38 12.95 9.96
CA ALA A 81 7.54 13.90 8.87
C ALA A 81 9.04 14.16 8.64
N THR A 82 9.52 13.92 7.42
CA THR A 82 10.96 14.01 7.09
C THR A 82 11.19 14.91 5.89
N GLN A 83 12.13 15.82 6.03
CA GLN A 83 12.56 16.71 4.98
C GLN A 83 13.24 15.91 3.85
N LEU A 84 12.83 16.13 2.60
CA LEU A 84 13.42 15.47 1.44
C LEU A 84 14.27 16.42 0.58
N THR A 85 13.86 17.68 0.45
CA THR A 85 14.59 18.67 -0.36
C THR A 85 14.73 20.01 0.36
N GLY A 86 15.68 20.84 -0.10
CA GLY A 86 15.93 22.17 0.47
C GLY A 86 16.57 22.14 1.85
N SER A 87 16.38 23.20 2.63
CA SER A 87 16.76 23.31 4.05
C SER A 87 15.69 24.12 4.77
N PHE A 88 14.90 23.46 5.62
CA PHE A 88 13.82 24.09 6.39
C PHE A 88 13.48 23.24 7.61
N SER A 89 12.91 23.86 8.64
CA SER A 89 12.45 23.15 9.83
C SER A 89 10.99 22.68 9.64
N ILE A 90 10.72 21.44 10.02
CA ILE A 90 9.39 20.84 10.07
C ILE A 90 8.78 21.14 11.43
N PHE A 91 7.52 21.59 11.43
CA PHE A 91 6.70 21.77 12.61
C PHE A 91 5.55 20.77 12.55
N LEU A 92 5.50 19.86 13.51
CA LEU A 92 4.46 18.84 13.62
C LEU A 92 3.57 19.11 14.84
N LYS A 93 2.26 19.03 14.66
CA LYS A 93 1.25 19.09 15.73
C LYS A 93 0.25 17.96 15.55
N VAL A 94 -0.29 17.42 16.64
CA VAL A 94 -1.30 16.36 16.59
C VAL A 94 -2.43 16.67 17.56
N ILE A 95 -3.66 16.63 17.04
CA ILE A 95 -4.90 16.92 17.76
C ILE A 95 -5.78 15.67 17.76
N ALA A 96 -6.26 15.30 18.94
CA ALA A 96 -7.20 14.20 19.16
C ALA A 96 -8.62 14.53 18.70
N PRO A 97 -9.51 13.52 18.54
CA PRO A 97 -10.86 13.72 18.03
C PRO A 97 -11.74 14.64 18.89
N ASP A 98 -11.43 14.74 20.19
CA ASP A 98 -12.09 15.62 21.15
C ASP A 98 -11.57 17.07 21.13
N GLY A 99 -10.57 17.35 20.30
CA GLY A 99 -9.89 18.64 20.20
C GLY A 99 -8.69 18.81 21.13
N THR A 100 -8.36 17.79 21.94
CA THR A 100 -7.19 17.83 22.82
C THR A 100 -5.90 17.77 22.00
N GLU A 101 -4.95 18.66 22.29
CA GLU A 101 -3.62 18.62 21.69
C GLU A 101 -2.79 17.52 22.37
N VAL A 102 -2.59 16.40 21.66
CA VAL A 102 -1.77 15.28 22.15
C VAL A 102 -0.28 15.49 21.86
N LEU A 103 0.01 16.36 20.89
CA LEU A 103 1.33 16.92 20.62
C LEU A 103 1.16 18.39 20.27
N ASP A 104 1.72 19.28 21.09
CA ASP A 104 1.94 20.69 20.70
C ASP A 104 3.13 20.79 19.74
N TRP A 105 3.32 21.94 19.09
CA TRP A 105 4.29 22.14 18.01
C TRP A 105 5.68 21.58 18.32
N LEU A 106 6.04 20.54 17.56
CA LEU A 106 7.35 19.90 17.57
C LEU A 106 8.17 20.40 16.38
N GLU A 107 9.12 21.28 16.65
CA GLU A 107 10.06 21.79 15.65
C GLU A 107 11.29 20.87 15.50
N ARG A 108 11.62 20.48 14.27
CA ARG A 108 12.84 19.72 13.94
C ARG A 108 13.43 20.16 12.61
N ASP A 109 14.76 20.25 12.56
CA ASP A 109 15.49 20.71 11.36
C ASP A 109 15.51 19.70 10.21
N THR A 110 15.10 18.45 10.42
CA THR A 110 15.13 17.43 9.37
C THR A 110 14.00 16.42 9.51
N THR A 111 13.86 15.80 10.68
CA THR A 111 12.83 14.77 10.91
C THR A 111 12.10 15.01 12.22
N ALA A 112 10.79 15.17 12.15
CA ALA A 112 9.88 15.20 13.29
C ALA A 112 9.24 13.82 13.48
N VAL A 113 9.49 13.19 14.62
CA VAL A 113 8.90 11.90 15.00
C VAL A 113 8.06 12.08 16.25
N PHE A 114 6.85 11.56 16.22
CA PHE A 114 5.97 11.47 17.38
C PHE A 114 5.44 10.05 17.53
N GLU A 115 5.66 9.47 18.71
CA GLU A 115 5.15 8.16 19.07
C GLU A 115 4.26 8.30 20.30
N SER A 116 3.06 7.73 20.26
CA SER A 116 2.12 7.80 21.37
C SER A 116 1.13 6.64 21.35
N SER A 117 0.30 6.56 22.38
CA SER A 117 -0.86 5.68 22.44
C SER A 117 -2.14 6.49 22.29
N ALA A 118 -3.04 6.08 21.39
CA ALA A 118 -4.32 6.73 21.20
C ALA A 118 -5.19 6.54 22.45
N SER A 119 -5.53 7.64 23.11
CA SER A 119 -6.37 7.65 24.32
C SER A 119 -7.86 7.59 24.01
N THR A 120 -8.27 7.74 22.75
CA THR A 120 -9.67 7.77 22.34
C THR A 120 -9.78 7.29 20.90
N THR A 121 -10.82 6.52 20.59
CA THR A 121 -11.09 6.09 19.22
C THR A 121 -11.64 7.24 18.40
N GLY A 122 -11.08 7.50 17.21
CA GLY A 122 -11.63 8.47 16.27
C GLY A 122 -10.60 9.05 15.31
N LEU A 123 -11.00 10.15 14.66
CA LEU A 123 -10.19 10.84 13.67
C LEU A 123 -9.26 11.87 14.34
N TYR A 124 -7.97 11.55 14.39
CA TYR A 124 -6.94 12.51 14.78
C TYR A 124 -6.56 13.38 13.59
N THR A 125 -6.10 14.59 13.86
CA THR A 125 -5.56 15.51 12.86
C THR A 125 -4.10 15.78 13.15
N ALA A 126 -3.21 15.32 12.27
CA ALA A 126 -1.82 15.72 12.28
C ALA A 126 -1.64 16.91 11.33
N ILE A 127 -0.89 17.91 11.77
CA ILE A 127 -0.66 19.15 11.04
C ILE A 127 0.84 19.28 10.83
N VAL A 128 1.24 19.42 9.58
CA VAL A 128 2.62 19.75 9.21
C VAL A 128 2.66 21.15 8.65
N THR A 129 3.59 21.96 9.14
CA THR A 129 3.91 23.26 8.56
C THR A 129 5.42 23.51 8.63
N ASN A 130 5.84 24.64 8.09
CA ASN A 130 7.23 25.07 8.04
C ASN A 130 7.32 26.59 8.20
N ASN A 131 8.49 27.07 8.62
CA ASN A 131 8.78 28.50 8.78
C ASN A 131 9.40 29.13 7.51
N TYR A 132 9.39 28.41 6.39
CA TYR A 132 10.11 28.78 5.18
C TYR A 132 9.17 29.23 4.08
N ASN A 133 9.63 30.16 3.25
CA ASN A 133 8.80 30.77 2.21
C ASN A 133 9.04 30.20 0.81
N ARG A 134 9.51 28.95 0.73
CA ARG A 134 9.80 28.26 -0.53
C ARG A 134 9.15 26.89 -0.52
N GLY A 135 8.64 26.47 -1.67
CA GLY A 135 8.17 25.11 -1.87
C GLY A 135 9.34 24.15 -1.78
N ASN A 136 9.34 23.32 -0.75
CA ASN A 136 10.25 22.19 -0.62
C ASN A 136 9.40 20.92 -0.46
N GLN A 137 10.04 19.76 -0.59
CA GLN A 137 9.38 18.47 -0.42
C GLN A 137 9.72 17.87 0.94
N TYR A 138 8.74 17.16 1.48
CA TYR A 138 8.88 16.32 2.66
C TYR A 138 8.06 15.06 2.48
N SER A 139 8.39 14.03 3.25
CA SER A 139 7.54 12.85 3.41
C SER A 139 6.77 12.89 4.71
N PHE A 140 5.59 12.28 4.70
CA PHE A 140 4.79 12.03 5.89
C PHE A 140 4.40 10.55 5.92
N SER A 141 4.41 9.96 7.10
CA SER A 141 4.02 8.55 7.27
C SER A 141 3.34 8.27 8.60
N LEU A 142 2.53 7.21 8.60
CA LEU A 142 1.84 6.68 9.77
C LEU A 142 2.16 5.19 9.93
N SER A 143 2.74 4.82 11.07
CA SER A 143 3.08 3.43 11.39
C SER A 143 2.39 2.95 12.65
N CYS A 144 1.98 1.68 12.67
CA CYS A 144 1.49 1.02 13.87
C CYS A 144 2.67 0.37 14.61
N LEU A 145 2.81 0.69 15.89
CA LEU A 145 3.84 0.15 16.78
C LEU A 145 3.30 -0.94 17.71
N GLY A 146 1.97 -1.10 17.82
CA GLY A 146 1.33 -2.02 18.75
C GLY A 146 -0.13 -1.69 19.05
N GLY A 147 -0.81 -2.56 19.79
CA GLY A 147 -2.21 -2.34 20.18
C GLY A 147 -3.22 -2.82 19.13
N PRO A 148 -4.47 -2.31 19.15
CA PRO A 148 -5.53 -2.76 18.26
C PRO A 148 -5.24 -2.62 16.75
N CYS A 149 -4.39 -1.68 16.35
CA CYS A 149 -3.92 -1.54 14.98
C CYS A 149 -3.05 -2.72 14.50
N LEU A 150 -2.58 -3.57 15.42
CA LEU A 150 -2.03 -4.89 15.10
C LEU A 150 -3.06 -6.01 15.26
N THR A 151 -4.25 -5.78 15.82
CA THR A 151 -5.31 -6.79 15.98
C THR A 151 -6.27 -6.90 14.80
N ASP A 152 -6.15 -5.99 13.81
CA ASP A 152 -6.53 -6.32 12.42
C ASP A 152 -5.60 -7.40 11.82
N VAL A 153 -4.53 -7.77 12.52
CA VAL A 153 -3.86 -9.08 12.42
C VAL A 153 -4.39 -9.94 13.57
N ILE A 154 -5.57 -10.56 13.40
CA ILE A 154 -6.01 -11.60 14.34
C ILE A 154 -5.01 -12.75 14.22
N ASP A 155 -4.21 -12.89 15.27
CA ASP A 155 -3.15 -13.88 15.51
C ASP A 155 -2.02 -13.92 14.46
N PRO A 156 -0.74 -14.07 14.88
CA PRO A 156 0.30 -14.47 13.95
C PRO A 156 0.02 -15.93 13.56
N PRO A 157 -0.32 -16.27 12.31
CA PRO A 157 0.01 -17.61 11.88
C PRO A 157 1.53 -17.66 11.88
N GLU A 158 2.10 -18.79 12.31
CA GLU A 158 3.43 -19.18 11.83
C GLU A 158 3.53 -18.86 10.34
N ILE A 159 4.74 -18.58 9.86
CA ILE A 159 5.05 -18.53 8.44
C ILE A 159 4.66 -19.89 7.84
N SER A 160 3.39 -20.04 7.49
CA SER A 160 2.88 -20.97 6.52
C SER A 160 3.04 -20.24 5.21
N THR A 161 3.85 -20.81 4.34
CA THR A 161 4.20 -20.32 3.01
C THR A 161 3.01 -20.33 2.03
N GLY A 162 1.85 -19.77 2.41
CA GLY A 162 0.64 -19.69 1.62
C GLY A 162 -0.14 -18.40 1.92
N GLY A 163 -0.23 -17.50 0.94
CA GLY A 163 -0.94 -16.23 1.08
C GLY A 163 -2.44 -16.40 0.83
N GLY A 164 -3.26 -16.35 1.88
CA GLY A 164 -4.72 -16.32 1.78
C GLY A 164 -5.28 -14.91 1.54
N ILE A 165 -6.41 -14.82 0.83
CA ILE A 165 -7.18 -13.58 0.60
C ILE A 165 -8.54 -13.73 1.31
N THR A 166 -8.94 -12.76 2.13
CA THR A 166 -10.23 -12.77 2.84
C THR A 166 -11.32 -12.08 2.00
N ILE A 167 -12.53 -12.68 1.91
CA ILE A 167 -13.70 -12.09 1.22
C ILE A 167 -14.91 -12.12 2.17
N GLY A 168 -15.26 -10.96 2.74
CA GLY A 168 -16.43 -10.83 3.62
C GLY A 168 -16.29 -11.65 4.92
N LYS A 169 -17.26 -12.53 5.20
CA LYS A 169 -17.23 -13.44 6.38
C LYS A 169 -16.56 -14.79 6.08
N GLY A 170 -16.00 -14.97 4.89
CA GLY A 170 -15.28 -16.18 4.49
C GLY A 170 -13.83 -15.86 4.13
N PHE A 171 -13.01 -16.90 4.00
CA PHE A 171 -11.64 -16.79 3.53
C PHE A 171 -11.44 -17.66 2.29
N VAL A 172 -10.60 -17.19 1.37
CA VAL A 172 -10.08 -17.98 0.26
C VAL A 172 -8.63 -18.27 0.61
N ASP A 173 -8.37 -19.47 1.08
CA ASP A 173 -7.01 -19.98 1.25
C ASP A 173 -6.57 -20.64 -0.06
N LEU A 174 -5.39 -20.25 -0.54
CA LEU A 174 -4.81 -20.73 -1.79
C LEU A 174 -3.48 -21.41 -1.45
N ASP A 175 -3.50 -22.74 -1.41
CA ASP A 175 -2.31 -23.54 -1.18
C ASP A 175 -1.82 -24.21 -2.46
N ILE A 176 -0.55 -24.56 -2.46
CA ILE A 176 0.07 -25.43 -3.45
C ILE A 176 0.51 -26.75 -2.82
N THR A 177 0.38 -27.86 -3.55
CA THR A 177 0.76 -29.19 -3.02
C THR A 177 2.06 -29.73 -3.58
N ASN A 178 2.70 -29.06 -4.54
CA ASN A 178 3.92 -29.54 -5.19
C ASN A 178 3.76 -30.96 -5.77
N GLY A 179 2.61 -31.29 -6.38
CA GLY A 179 2.38 -32.60 -6.99
C GLY A 179 1.77 -33.66 -6.07
N LEU A 180 1.40 -33.29 -4.84
CA LEU A 180 0.82 -34.21 -3.86
C LEU A 180 -0.69 -34.02 -3.74
N HIS A 181 -1.39 -35.09 -3.37
CA HIS A 181 -2.79 -34.97 -2.99
C HIS A 181 -2.90 -34.31 -1.60
N PRO A 182 -3.78 -33.32 -1.40
CA PRO A 182 -3.98 -32.70 -0.09
C PRO A 182 -4.39 -33.72 0.97
N ASP A 183 -3.91 -33.59 2.19
CA ASP A 183 -4.30 -34.49 3.27
C ASP A 183 -5.80 -34.33 3.57
N THR A 184 -6.50 -35.46 3.70
CA THR A 184 -7.94 -35.54 3.93
C THR A 184 -8.37 -34.97 5.28
N SER A 185 -7.49 -34.97 6.29
CA SER A 185 -7.76 -34.44 7.62
C SER A 185 -8.02 -32.92 7.60
N TYR A 186 -7.22 -32.18 6.80
CA TYR A 186 -7.31 -30.73 6.64
C TYR A 186 -8.63 -30.21 6.05
N CYS A 187 -9.41 -31.09 5.40
CA CYS A 187 -10.70 -30.73 4.83
C CYS A 187 -11.87 -31.12 5.75
N LYS A 188 -11.85 -32.33 6.32
CA LYS A 188 -12.98 -32.84 7.10
C LYS A 188 -12.94 -32.46 8.57
N ASP A 189 -11.76 -32.52 9.19
CA ASP A 189 -11.64 -32.38 10.65
C ASP A 189 -11.66 -30.91 11.06
N ASP A 190 -11.09 -30.03 10.23
CA ASP A 190 -10.99 -28.59 10.48
C ASP A 190 -12.16 -27.76 9.93
N HIS A 191 -13.17 -28.40 9.31
CA HIS A 191 -14.35 -27.74 8.72
C HIS A 191 -14.01 -26.62 7.69
N HIS A 192 -12.91 -26.77 6.96
CA HIS A 192 -12.43 -25.80 5.96
C HIS A 192 -13.18 -25.84 4.62
N TYR A 193 -14.51 -25.93 4.66
CA TYR A 193 -15.32 -25.98 3.44
C TYR A 193 -15.14 -24.68 2.62
N GLY A 194 -14.81 -24.82 1.34
CA GLY A 194 -14.51 -23.70 0.44
C GLY A 194 -13.01 -23.43 0.24
N ARG A 195 -12.11 -24.14 0.93
CA ARG A 195 -10.66 -24.08 0.68
C ARG A 195 -10.33 -24.59 -0.73
N LEU A 196 -9.44 -23.88 -1.42
CA LEU A 196 -8.98 -24.18 -2.77
C LEU A 196 -7.49 -24.52 -2.73
N VAL A 197 -7.13 -25.71 -3.17
CA VAL A 197 -5.73 -26.15 -3.22
C VAL A 197 -5.37 -26.50 -4.64
N VAL A 198 -4.30 -25.91 -5.17
CA VAL A 198 -3.85 -26.13 -6.53
C VAL A 198 -2.65 -27.06 -6.51
N ASP A 199 -2.72 -28.17 -7.23
CA ASP A 199 -1.54 -28.94 -7.60
C ASP A 199 -1.01 -28.38 -8.92
N GLU A 200 0.05 -27.58 -8.80
CA GLU A 200 0.71 -26.90 -9.90
C GLU A 200 1.50 -27.84 -10.81
N VAL A 201 1.87 -29.04 -10.32
CA VAL A 201 2.64 -30.03 -11.08
C VAL A 201 1.71 -30.84 -11.98
N ASN A 202 0.57 -31.26 -11.45
CA ASN A 202 -0.42 -32.05 -12.17
C ASN A 202 -1.55 -31.20 -12.79
N SER A 203 -1.56 -29.89 -12.53
CA SER A 203 -2.60 -28.94 -12.98
C SER A 203 -4.00 -29.33 -12.51
N ILE A 204 -4.13 -29.67 -11.23
CA ILE A 204 -5.40 -30.11 -10.60
C ILE A 204 -5.84 -29.08 -9.57
N LEU A 205 -7.14 -28.78 -9.52
CA LEU A 205 -7.74 -27.98 -8.45
C LEU A 205 -8.52 -28.88 -7.50
N TYR A 206 -8.19 -28.81 -6.21
CA TYR A 206 -8.94 -29.44 -5.14
C TYR A 206 -9.81 -28.41 -4.43
N ILE A 207 -11.10 -28.70 -4.28
CA ILE A 207 -12.06 -27.86 -3.55
C ILE A 207 -12.55 -28.63 -2.33
N CYS A 208 -12.35 -28.10 -1.13
CA CYS A 208 -12.85 -28.76 0.07
C CYS A 208 -14.38 -28.58 0.20
N THR A 209 -15.10 -29.69 0.28
CA THR A 209 -16.55 -29.73 0.49
C THR A 209 -16.89 -30.52 1.76
N GLN A 210 -18.16 -30.52 2.16
CA GLN A 210 -18.63 -31.35 3.28
C GLN A 210 -18.38 -32.85 3.07
N ALA A 211 -18.25 -33.31 1.82
CA ALA A 211 -17.94 -34.70 1.49
C ALA A 211 -16.43 -35.00 1.51
N GLY A 212 -15.56 -33.99 1.61
CA GLY A 212 -14.11 -34.07 1.44
C GLY A 212 -13.64 -33.25 0.23
N TRP A 213 -12.40 -33.52 -0.21
CA TRP A 213 -11.82 -32.90 -1.41
C TRP A 213 -12.55 -33.35 -2.67
N ASP A 214 -13.06 -32.38 -3.43
CA ASP A 214 -13.58 -32.55 -4.79
C ASP A 214 -12.53 -32.09 -5.79
N ILE A 215 -12.41 -32.80 -6.92
CA ILE A 215 -11.30 -32.64 -7.88
C ILE A 215 -11.82 -32.04 -9.18
N HIS A 216 -11.21 -30.94 -9.65
CA HIS A 216 -11.55 -30.22 -10.88
C HIS A 216 -10.33 -29.98 -11.78
#